data_AF-A0A8H6WCU4-F1
#
_entry.id   AF-A0A8H6WCU4-F1
#
_cell.length_a   1.000
_cell.length_b   1.000
_cell.length_c   1.000
_cell.angle_alpha   90.00
_cell.angle_beta   90.00
_cell.angle_gamma   90.00
#
_symmetry.space_group_name_H-M   'P 1'
#
loop_
_entity.id
_entity.type
_entity.pdbx_description
1 polymer ?
#
loop_
_entity_poly.entity_id
_entity_poly.type
_entity_poly.pdbx_seq_one_letter_code
_entity_poly.pdbx_strand_id
1 'polypeptide(L)'
;MSSSYDSWSKQDLIAKLVQLEASTSAPPPPSTQTNASSSRRDFDFSSYPRRKIALKFCYSGWEYNGLAIQTDPTPLPTVEGVLFDALAKARLIDPTAGMEGCEWERCGRTDRGVSAAGQVVSLWVRSALNPKKLGSTIEPEEIPPIIEPPPETEGSVDGDDLFPSLSSLDISTKENHNRPRKTNLLPNPNRPEHNFPAILNRLLPSTIRVLAWSPVAPDFSSRFACTSRHYKYFFASSSNLGAASGTVDLDVGKMQEAASLLVGGHDFRNFCKIDAAKQLTEYKRRIIRAKISPASVGAGMYVFDLVGSAFLYHQVRHIMAILFLVGAGLEQPSLVSSLLRVEPDPENPTLPVFDTKPEYQMADGLPLMLYACHYPDNLLDWRVSGDDSAPSTRKPAAVSRDSIPNQNSDSDASASLQYALARSQMYATLNNAFCEASEAHYPLLPHSADVSKLGAAVPLGGSYFRRTHKYVPVLERKRNEHFEVVNARWRAGKGARREERKGQLSSS
;
A
#
# COMPACT_ATOMS: atom_id res chain seq x y z
N MET A 1 19.19 40.11 -21.75
CA MET A 1 18.65 40.11 -23.13
C MET A 1 17.19 39.72 -23.03
N SER A 2 16.28 40.42 -23.72
CA SER A 2 14.84 40.09 -23.67
C SER A 2 14.57 38.72 -24.30
N SER A 3 13.63 37.95 -23.74
CA SER A 3 13.29 36.61 -24.20
C SER A 3 12.40 36.68 -25.44
N SER A 4 12.90 36.23 -26.58
CA SER A 4 12.29 36.44 -27.91
C SER A 4 11.05 35.56 -28.22
N TYR A 5 10.23 35.24 -27.21
CA TYR A 5 9.10 34.32 -27.32
C TYR A 5 7.71 34.93 -27.05
N ASP A 6 7.63 36.17 -26.55
CA ASP A 6 6.35 36.79 -26.17
C ASP A 6 5.38 37.02 -27.35
N SER A 7 5.89 37.01 -28.59
CA SER A 7 5.09 37.16 -29.82
C SER A 7 4.77 35.85 -30.54
N TRP A 8 5.07 34.69 -29.95
CA TRP A 8 4.99 33.40 -30.63
C TRP A 8 3.63 32.73 -30.42
N SER A 9 3.08 32.14 -31.48
CA SER A 9 1.89 31.31 -31.38
C SER A 9 2.21 29.93 -30.79
N LYS A 10 1.16 29.20 -30.38
CA LYS A 10 1.28 27.82 -29.92
C LYS A 10 1.88 26.91 -31.01
N GLN A 11 1.58 27.14 -32.28
CA GLN A 11 2.17 26.39 -33.39
C GLN A 11 3.68 26.64 -33.52
N ASP A 12 4.14 27.89 -33.37
CA ASP A 12 5.55 28.26 -33.52
C ASP A 12 6.43 27.62 -32.43
N LEU A 13 5.92 27.60 -31.18
CA LEU A 13 6.59 26.95 -30.05
C LEU A 13 6.70 25.43 -30.26
N ILE A 14 5.65 24.79 -30.79
CA ILE A 14 5.68 23.35 -31.13
C ILE A 14 6.68 23.07 -32.26
N ALA A 15 6.67 23.88 -33.33
CA ALA A 15 7.61 23.73 -34.43
C ALA A 15 9.08 23.87 -33.97
N LYS A 16 9.34 24.78 -33.02
CA LYS A 16 10.68 24.97 -32.46
C LYS A 16 11.12 23.87 -31.51
N LEU A 17 10.19 23.28 -30.73
CA LEU A 17 10.47 22.07 -29.95
C LEU A 17 10.90 20.91 -30.86
N VAL A 18 10.13 20.64 -31.93
CA VAL A 18 10.47 19.60 -32.93
C VAL A 18 11.83 19.87 -33.58
N GLN A 19 12.15 21.13 -33.91
CA GLN A 19 13.46 21.51 -34.45
C GLN A 19 14.61 21.27 -33.45
N LEU A 20 14.40 21.54 -32.16
CA LEU A 20 15.40 21.33 -31.10
C LEU A 20 15.61 19.84 -30.81
N GLU A 21 14.54 19.05 -30.80
CA GLU A 21 14.62 17.58 -30.69
C GLU A 21 15.40 16.98 -31.87
N ALA A 22 15.11 17.41 -33.11
CA ALA A 22 15.82 16.96 -34.30
C ALA A 22 17.30 17.42 -34.39
N SER A 23 17.68 18.51 -33.70
CA SER A 23 19.08 18.98 -33.65
C SER A 23 19.87 18.41 -32.46
N THR A 24 19.21 17.76 -31.50
CA THR A 24 19.87 17.08 -30.37
C THR A 24 20.31 15.65 -30.74
N SER A 25 19.80 15.07 -31.84
CA SER A 25 20.28 13.79 -32.38
C SER A 25 21.54 13.98 -33.25
N ALA A 26 22.71 14.02 -32.61
CA ALA A 26 23.98 13.89 -33.32
C ALA A 26 24.08 12.52 -34.03
N PRO A 27 24.64 12.44 -35.26
CA PRO A 27 24.85 11.17 -35.94
C PRO A 27 25.92 10.32 -35.20
N PRO A 28 25.82 8.97 -35.24
CA PRO A 28 26.82 8.11 -34.62
C PRO A 28 28.17 8.20 -35.37
N PRO A 29 29.30 7.95 -34.69
CA PRO A 29 30.61 7.87 -35.34
C PRO A 29 30.66 6.69 -36.34
N PRO A 30 31.53 6.76 -37.37
CA PRO A 30 31.58 5.75 -38.42
C PRO A 30 31.95 4.37 -37.88
N SER A 31 31.33 3.34 -38.46
CA SER A 31 31.36 1.97 -37.97
C SER A 31 32.70 1.26 -38.14
N THR A 32 33.37 0.95 -37.03
CA THR A 32 34.19 -0.27 -36.97
C THR A 32 33.29 -1.48 -37.23
N GLN A 33 33.69 -2.33 -38.18
CA GLN A 33 32.95 -3.53 -38.56
C GLN A 33 32.91 -4.55 -37.40
N THR A 34 31.89 -4.45 -36.54
CA THR A 34 31.55 -5.51 -35.59
C THR A 34 30.62 -6.50 -36.24
N ASN A 35 30.99 -7.79 -36.19
CA ASN A 35 30.27 -8.89 -36.83
C ASN A 35 28.77 -8.94 -36.49
N ALA A 36 28.02 -9.51 -37.44
CA ALA A 36 26.56 -9.59 -37.50
C ALA A 36 25.82 -9.73 -36.16
N SER A 37 24.69 -9.02 -36.09
CA SER A 37 23.71 -9.07 -35.01
C SER A 37 23.37 -10.49 -34.57
N SER A 38 23.73 -10.86 -33.34
CA SER A 38 22.97 -11.89 -32.64
C SER A 38 21.57 -11.33 -32.40
N SER A 39 20.54 -11.94 -33.00
CA SER A 39 19.18 -11.69 -32.55
C SER A 39 19.13 -11.97 -31.05
N ARG A 40 18.73 -10.96 -30.25
CA ARG A 40 18.46 -11.20 -28.83
C ARG A 40 17.28 -12.15 -28.78
N ARG A 41 17.53 -13.43 -28.48
CA ARG A 41 16.46 -14.40 -28.25
C ARG A 41 15.54 -13.84 -27.18
N ASP A 42 14.24 -13.86 -27.46
CA ASP A 42 13.23 -13.52 -26.47
C ASP A 42 13.35 -14.45 -25.26
N PHE A 43 12.98 -13.92 -24.10
CA PHE A 43 13.10 -14.65 -22.86
C PHE A 43 11.88 -15.56 -22.69
N ASP A 44 12.06 -16.85 -22.94
CA ASP A 44 11.03 -17.86 -22.72
C ASP A 44 10.79 -18.10 -21.22
N PHE A 45 9.68 -17.56 -20.71
CA PHE A 45 9.24 -17.75 -19.33
C PHE A 45 8.80 -19.19 -19.02
N SER A 46 8.35 -19.97 -20.00
CA SER A 46 7.87 -21.35 -19.80
C SER A 46 9.00 -22.32 -19.44
N SER A 47 10.23 -22.00 -19.86
CA SER A 47 11.43 -22.78 -19.54
C SER A 47 11.90 -22.68 -18.07
N TYR A 48 11.24 -21.88 -17.22
CA TYR A 48 11.60 -21.69 -15.82
C TYR A 48 10.48 -22.07 -14.84
N PRO A 49 10.80 -22.65 -13.67
CA PRO A 49 9.82 -22.89 -12.62
C PRO A 49 9.27 -21.58 -12.06
N ARG A 50 8.02 -21.63 -11.59
CA ARG A 50 7.32 -20.52 -10.94
C ARG A 50 6.90 -20.90 -9.53
N ARG A 51 6.78 -19.92 -8.65
CA ARG A 51 6.24 -20.09 -7.29
C ARG A 51 5.29 -18.96 -6.92
N LYS A 52 4.31 -19.25 -6.07
CA LYS A 52 3.50 -18.21 -5.41
C LYS A 52 4.35 -17.56 -4.31
N ILE A 53 4.31 -16.24 -4.22
CA ILE A 53 4.88 -15.46 -3.12
C ILE A 53 3.88 -14.41 -2.63
N ALA A 54 4.05 -13.97 -1.39
CA ALA A 54 3.57 -12.66 -0.94
C ALA A 54 4.72 -11.64 -0.95
N LEU A 55 4.45 -10.40 -1.33
CA LEU A 55 5.39 -9.27 -1.21
C LEU A 55 4.82 -8.24 -0.24
N LYS A 56 5.63 -7.83 0.74
CA LYS A 56 5.34 -6.70 1.65
C LYS A 56 6.11 -5.48 1.19
N PHE A 57 5.42 -4.35 1.03
CA PHE A 57 6.03 -3.11 0.51
C PHE A 57 5.38 -1.85 1.09
N CYS A 58 6.11 -0.74 1.01
CA CYS A 58 5.64 0.59 1.38
C CYS A 58 5.79 1.57 0.20
N TYR A 59 4.99 2.64 0.22
CA TYR A 59 5.05 3.71 -0.76
C TYR A 59 4.49 5.04 -0.24
N SER A 60 5.04 6.14 -0.75
CA SER A 60 4.47 7.49 -0.60
C SER A 60 3.36 7.69 -1.63
N GLY A 61 2.12 7.87 -1.20
CA GLY A 61 0.95 7.88 -2.08
C GLY A 61 0.77 9.13 -2.94
N TRP A 62 1.48 10.22 -2.62
CA TRP A 62 1.32 11.54 -3.25
C TRP A 62 1.66 11.55 -4.74
N GLU A 63 2.69 10.79 -5.15
CA GLU A 63 3.17 10.74 -6.54
C GLU A 63 2.32 9.83 -7.46
N TYR A 64 1.26 9.19 -6.93
CA TYR A 64 0.56 8.11 -7.62
C TYR A 64 -0.96 8.31 -7.69
N ASN A 65 -1.59 7.80 -8.76
CA ASN A 65 -3.04 7.77 -8.93
C ASN A 65 -3.72 6.62 -8.15
N GLY A 66 -3.17 6.29 -6.97
CA GLY A 66 -3.57 5.20 -6.09
C GLY A 66 -2.78 3.92 -6.32
N LEU A 67 -3.10 2.87 -5.54
CA LEU A 67 -2.40 1.58 -5.64
C LEU A 67 -2.60 0.96 -7.02
N ALA A 68 -3.85 0.69 -7.38
CA ALA A 68 -4.17 -0.31 -8.37
C ALA A 68 -4.28 0.26 -9.79
N ILE A 69 -3.82 -0.53 -10.77
CA ILE A 69 -3.86 -0.21 -12.20
C ILE A 69 -5.28 0.16 -12.62
N GLN A 70 -5.37 1.13 -13.56
CA GLN A 70 -6.62 1.62 -14.15
C GLN A 70 -6.54 1.40 -15.67
N THR A 71 -7.67 1.07 -16.28
CA THR A 71 -7.76 0.78 -17.72
C THR A 71 -7.65 2.06 -18.57
N ASP A 72 -8.20 3.16 -18.06
CA ASP A 72 -8.13 4.46 -18.71
C ASP A 72 -6.79 5.15 -18.37
N PRO A 73 -6.21 5.96 -19.28
CA PRO A 73 -5.02 6.76 -18.99
C PRO A 73 -5.19 7.64 -17.75
N THR A 74 -4.16 7.68 -16.90
CA THR A 74 -4.17 8.42 -15.63
C THR A 74 -3.10 9.51 -15.64
N PRO A 75 -3.32 10.65 -14.97
CA PRO A 75 -2.39 11.79 -14.99
C PRO A 75 -1.10 11.56 -14.17
N LEU A 76 -1.07 10.50 -13.36
CA LEU A 76 0.07 10.03 -12.58
C LEU A 76 0.09 8.50 -12.66
N PRO A 77 1.25 7.83 -12.61
CA PRO A 77 1.32 6.38 -12.60
C PRO A 77 0.58 5.78 -11.39
N THR A 78 0.25 4.49 -11.47
CA THR A 78 -0.26 3.72 -10.32
C THR A 78 0.90 2.93 -9.71
N VAL A 79 0.85 2.68 -8.40
CA VAL A 79 1.91 1.96 -7.68
C VAL A 79 2.08 0.54 -8.23
N GLU A 80 0.97 -0.15 -8.54
CA GLU A 80 1.00 -1.47 -9.17
C GLU A 80 1.59 -1.46 -10.58
N GLY A 81 1.36 -0.41 -11.38
CA GLY A 81 2.00 -0.29 -12.70
C GLY A 81 3.52 -0.24 -12.58
N VAL A 82 4.05 0.62 -11.71
CA VAL A 82 5.50 0.74 -11.47
C VAL A 82 6.11 -0.54 -10.89
N LEU A 83 5.37 -1.24 -10.01
CA LEU A 83 5.82 -2.52 -9.45
C LEU A 83 5.78 -3.66 -10.47
N PHE A 84 4.77 -3.70 -11.34
CA PHE A 84 4.65 -4.64 -12.45
C PHE A 84 5.78 -4.44 -13.46
N ASP A 85 6.07 -3.20 -13.85
CA ASP A 85 7.17 -2.86 -14.76
C ASP A 85 8.54 -3.29 -14.17
N ALA A 86 8.75 -3.11 -12.87
CA ALA A 86 9.95 -3.58 -12.18
C ALA A 86 10.07 -5.11 -12.18
N LEU A 87 8.97 -5.83 -11.93
CA LEU A 87 8.93 -7.31 -11.99
C LEU A 87 9.17 -7.84 -13.41
N ALA A 88 8.57 -7.22 -14.43
CA ALA A 88 8.76 -7.58 -15.83
C ALA A 88 10.20 -7.30 -16.29
N LYS A 89 10.76 -6.14 -15.93
CA LYS A 89 12.17 -5.76 -16.21
C LYS A 89 13.17 -6.69 -15.50
N ALA A 90 12.83 -7.20 -14.32
CA ALA A 90 13.59 -8.25 -13.61
C ALA A 90 13.41 -9.66 -14.22
N ARG A 91 12.53 -9.82 -15.22
CA ARG A 91 12.10 -11.11 -15.79
C ARG A 91 11.57 -12.06 -14.71
N LEU A 92 10.79 -11.54 -13.77
CA LEU A 92 10.13 -12.31 -12.73
C LEU A 92 8.69 -12.69 -13.12
N ILE A 93 8.07 -11.91 -13.99
CA ILE A 93 6.74 -12.15 -14.58
C ILE A 93 6.79 -11.88 -16.08
N ASP A 94 5.88 -12.50 -16.82
CA ASP A 94 5.67 -12.24 -18.25
C ASP A 94 4.80 -10.99 -18.43
N PRO A 95 5.29 -9.91 -19.06
CA PRO A 95 4.50 -8.71 -19.30
C PRO A 95 3.36 -8.94 -20.30
N THR A 96 3.46 -9.91 -21.21
CA THR A 96 2.45 -10.16 -22.25
C THR A 96 1.20 -10.82 -21.69
N ALA A 97 1.36 -11.65 -20.65
CA ALA A 97 0.25 -12.28 -19.92
C ALA A 97 -0.40 -11.36 -18.87
N GLY A 98 0.14 -10.15 -18.67
CA GLY A 98 -0.42 -9.13 -17.79
C GLY A 98 -0.53 -9.52 -16.31
N MET A 99 -1.39 -8.81 -15.59
CA MET A 99 -1.67 -9.04 -14.16
C MET A 99 -2.36 -10.39 -13.90
N GLU A 100 -3.11 -10.90 -14.88
CA GLU A 100 -3.83 -12.17 -14.79
C GLU A 100 -2.88 -13.36 -14.91
N GLY A 101 -1.88 -13.31 -15.81
CA GLY A 101 -0.87 -14.35 -15.98
C GLY A 101 0.07 -14.56 -14.79
N CYS A 102 0.07 -13.64 -13.81
CA CYS A 102 0.73 -13.81 -12.52
C CYS A 102 -0.25 -13.95 -11.34
N GLU A 103 -1.55 -14.07 -11.59
CA GLU A 103 -2.63 -14.13 -10.59
C GLU A 103 -2.47 -13.05 -9.51
N TRP A 104 -2.36 -11.79 -9.96
CA TRP A 104 -2.09 -10.68 -9.06
C TRP A 104 -3.26 -10.39 -8.12
N GLU A 105 -2.99 -10.51 -6.82
CA GLU A 105 -3.90 -10.07 -5.77
C GLU A 105 -3.28 -9.03 -4.84
N ARG A 106 -4.15 -8.25 -4.21
CA ARG A 106 -3.81 -7.08 -3.39
C ARG A 106 -4.62 -7.10 -2.10
N CYS A 107 -3.96 -6.86 -0.96
CA CYS A 107 -4.60 -6.93 0.35
C CYS A 107 -5.57 -5.76 0.62
N GLY A 108 -5.15 -4.52 0.31
CA GLY A 108 -5.96 -3.32 0.50
C GLY A 108 -5.78 -2.32 -0.64
N ARG A 109 -6.85 -1.99 -1.37
CA ARG A 109 -6.80 -1.00 -2.46
C ARG A 109 -6.79 0.41 -1.88
N THR A 110 -5.64 1.11 -1.94
CA THR A 110 -5.56 2.52 -1.53
C THR A 110 -5.93 3.48 -2.67
N ASP A 111 -6.58 4.58 -2.33
CA ASP A 111 -7.01 5.63 -3.27
C ASP A 111 -5.84 6.54 -3.69
N ARG A 112 -6.07 7.44 -4.65
CA ARG A 112 -5.11 8.49 -5.03
C ARG A 112 -4.65 9.30 -3.80
N GLY A 113 -3.35 9.54 -3.69
CA GLY A 113 -2.73 10.27 -2.57
C GLY A 113 -2.53 9.46 -1.28
N VAL A 114 -3.22 8.32 -1.12
CA VAL A 114 -3.17 7.51 0.11
C VAL A 114 -1.91 6.65 0.12
N SER A 115 -1.10 6.80 1.17
CA SER A 115 0.18 6.10 1.35
C SER A 115 0.01 4.70 1.96
N ALA A 116 1.08 3.90 1.96
CA ALA A 116 1.12 2.65 2.74
C ALA A 116 2.50 2.37 3.34
N ALA A 117 2.53 1.90 4.59
CA ALA A 117 3.74 1.40 5.25
C ALA A 117 3.86 -0.14 5.20
N GLY A 118 2.73 -0.84 5.04
CA GLY A 118 2.67 -2.30 5.07
C GLY A 118 1.63 -2.87 4.12
N GLN A 119 1.68 -2.47 2.85
CA GLN A 119 0.88 -3.10 1.79
C GLN A 119 1.39 -4.52 1.53
N VAL A 120 0.47 -5.42 1.18
CA VAL A 120 0.79 -6.80 0.79
C VAL A 120 0.08 -7.15 -0.53
N VAL A 121 0.81 -7.78 -1.43
CA VAL A 121 0.29 -8.41 -2.67
C VAL A 121 0.72 -9.87 -2.72
N SER A 122 0.01 -10.70 -3.49
CA SER A 122 0.40 -12.08 -3.79
C SER A 122 0.33 -12.35 -5.29
N LEU A 123 1.30 -13.12 -5.80
CA LEU A 123 1.51 -13.34 -7.23
C LEU A 123 2.41 -14.56 -7.50
N TRP A 124 2.36 -15.09 -8.71
CA TRP A 124 3.29 -16.10 -9.22
C TRP A 124 4.49 -15.48 -9.94
N VAL A 125 5.69 -15.68 -9.38
CA VAL A 125 6.96 -15.24 -9.98
C VAL A 125 7.80 -16.42 -10.44
N ARG A 126 8.74 -16.16 -11.38
CA ARG A 126 9.85 -17.08 -11.68
C ARG A 126 10.67 -17.35 -10.42
N SER A 127 11.00 -18.61 -10.19
CA SER A 127 11.84 -19.09 -9.10
C SER A 127 13.24 -19.48 -9.60
N ALA A 128 14.23 -19.34 -8.73
CA ALA A 128 15.58 -19.88 -8.91
C ALA A 128 15.71 -21.35 -8.47
N LEU A 129 14.71 -21.90 -7.78
CA LEU A 129 14.70 -23.26 -7.23
C LEU A 129 14.26 -24.29 -8.27
N ASN A 130 14.79 -25.50 -8.17
CA ASN A 130 14.38 -26.62 -9.02
C ASN A 130 12.96 -27.11 -8.66
N PRO A 131 12.14 -27.59 -9.62
CA PRO A 131 10.79 -28.10 -9.36
C PRO A 131 10.72 -29.13 -8.22
N LYS A 132 11.73 -30.00 -8.09
CA LYS A 132 11.83 -30.99 -7.01
C LYS A 132 11.93 -30.38 -5.60
N LYS A 133 12.50 -29.18 -5.46
CA LYS A 133 12.57 -28.42 -4.19
C LYS A 133 11.35 -27.51 -3.97
N LEU A 134 10.49 -27.35 -4.98
CA LEU A 134 9.24 -26.59 -4.87
C LEU A 134 8.09 -27.48 -4.36
N GLY A 135 8.11 -28.78 -4.67
CA GLY A 135 7.12 -29.75 -4.20
C GLY A 135 7.21 -30.07 -2.70
N SER A 136 8.37 -29.89 -2.06
CA SER A 136 8.52 -29.95 -0.61
C SER A 136 8.05 -28.64 0.04
N THR A 137 6.76 -28.39 0.00
CA THR A 137 6.15 -27.37 0.87
C THR A 137 6.12 -27.91 2.30
N ILE A 138 6.24 -27.02 3.27
CA ILE A 138 6.23 -27.37 4.69
C ILE A 138 4.84 -27.93 5.03
N GLU A 139 4.76 -29.22 5.31
CA GLU A 139 3.61 -29.79 6.03
C GLU A 139 3.51 -29.07 7.39
N PRO A 140 2.32 -28.59 7.80
CA PRO A 140 2.13 -28.12 9.17
C PRO A 140 2.50 -29.25 10.13
N GLU A 141 3.34 -28.99 11.14
CA GLU A 141 3.62 -30.00 12.16
C GLU A 141 2.30 -30.47 12.79
N GLU A 142 1.97 -31.75 12.59
CA GLU A 142 0.79 -32.35 13.21
C GLU A 142 0.92 -32.23 14.73
N ILE A 143 -0.13 -31.69 15.36
CA ILE A 143 -0.20 -31.58 16.82
C ILE A 143 -0.23 -33.03 17.36
N PRO A 144 0.80 -33.50 18.09
CA PRO A 144 0.79 -34.87 18.58
C PRO A 144 -0.32 -35.02 19.63
N PRO A 145 -1.13 -36.11 19.57
CA PRO A 145 -2.14 -36.36 20.59
C PRO A 145 -1.48 -36.68 21.95
N ILE A 146 -2.13 -36.24 23.01
CA ILE A 146 -1.75 -36.49 24.42
C ILE A 146 -2.38 -37.84 24.87
N ILE A 147 -1.78 -38.49 25.89
CA ILE A 147 -2.17 -39.78 26.58
C ILE A 147 -1.41 -41.00 26.02
N GLU A 148 -0.75 -41.91 26.77
CA GLU A 148 -0.32 -42.05 28.19
C GLU A 148 0.86 -43.08 28.25
N PRO A 149 1.62 -43.22 29.36
CA PRO A 149 2.75 -44.18 29.51
C PRO A 149 2.30 -45.53 30.17
N PRO A 150 3.19 -46.53 30.45
CA PRO A 150 4.61 -46.71 30.11
C PRO A 150 4.75 -47.82 29.02
N PRO A 151 5.44 -48.99 29.09
CA PRO A 151 6.29 -49.65 30.11
C PRO A 151 7.82 -49.51 29.84
N GLU A 152 8.64 -50.35 30.49
CA GLU A 152 10.11 -50.45 30.40
C GLU A 152 10.55 -51.73 29.64
N THR A 153 11.69 -51.72 28.94
CA THR A 153 12.51 -52.94 28.76
C THR A 153 13.98 -52.62 28.40
N GLU A 154 14.86 -53.53 28.85
CA GLU A 154 16.30 -53.39 29.07
C GLU A 154 17.21 -53.48 27.82
N GLY A 155 18.45 -52.96 27.95
CA GLY A 155 19.63 -53.37 27.15
C GLY A 155 19.83 -52.68 25.79
N SER A 156 21.04 -52.43 25.29
CA SER A 156 22.39 -52.66 25.85
C SER A 156 23.44 -51.72 25.21
N VAL A 157 24.69 -51.81 25.66
CA VAL A 157 25.82 -50.87 25.46
C VAL A 157 26.46 -50.96 24.05
N ASP A 158 27.43 -50.09 23.81
CA ASP A 158 28.44 -50.03 22.73
C ASP A 158 28.03 -49.23 21.47
N GLY A 159 28.91 -48.39 20.89
CA GLY A 159 30.28 -48.07 21.26
C GLY A 159 31.06 -47.51 20.06
N ASP A 160 31.93 -46.55 20.32
CA ASP A 160 33.04 -46.05 19.49
C ASP A 160 32.79 -45.22 18.20
N ASP A 161 33.44 -44.05 18.23
CA ASP A 161 33.85 -43.23 17.09
C ASP A 161 34.63 -44.01 16.02
N LEU A 162 34.62 -43.53 14.76
CA LEU A 162 35.85 -43.27 14.00
C LEU A 162 35.61 -42.61 12.63
N PHE A 163 36.21 -41.44 12.41
CA PHE A 163 36.40 -40.82 11.09
C PHE A 163 37.57 -41.45 10.33
N PRO A 164 37.44 -41.67 9.01
CA PRO A 164 38.56 -41.58 8.07
C PRO A 164 38.27 -40.49 7.01
N SER A 165 39.03 -39.38 6.99
CA SER A 165 40.36 -39.22 6.37
C SER A 165 40.31 -38.99 4.85
N LEU A 166 40.66 -37.78 4.44
CA LEU A 166 40.85 -37.34 3.06
C LEU A 166 42.22 -37.75 2.52
N SER A 167 42.29 -38.54 1.45
CA SER A 167 43.53 -38.73 0.68
C SER A 167 43.31 -39.21 -0.76
N SER A 168 43.24 -38.28 -1.70
CA SER A 168 43.80 -38.42 -3.07
C SER A 168 43.48 -37.17 -3.91
N LEU A 169 44.39 -36.19 -3.87
CA LEU A 169 44.49 -35.17 -4.92
C LEU A 169 45.30 -35.79 -6.07
N ASP A 170 44.73 -35.84 -7.27
CA ASP A 170 45.48 -36.16 -8.48
C ASP A 170 45.36 -35.01 -9.50
N ILE A 171 46.51 -34.52 -9.97
CA ILE A 171 46.63 -33.42 -10.94
C ILE A 171 47.38 -33.93 -12.17
N SER A 172 46.63 -34.14 -13.25
CA SER A 172 47.11 -34.37 -14.62
C SER A 172 45.88 -34.20 -15.55
N THR A 173 45.89 -33.57 -16.72
CA THR A 173 46.95 -32.94 -17.52
C THR A 173 46.30 -31.84 -18.38
N LYS A 174 47.10 -30.96 -19.01
CA LYS A 174 46.58 -29.93 -19.93
C LYS A 174 46.09 -30.56 -21.23
N GLU A 175 44.90 -30.16 -21.71
CA GLU A 175 44.65 -30.13 -23.16
C GLU A 175 43.70 -28.99 -23.53
N ASN A 176 44.02 -28.31 -24.65
CA ASN A 176 43.43 -27.04 -25.04
C ASN A 176 42.60 -27.22 -26.31
N HIS A 177 41.28 -27.40 -26.17
CA HIS A 177 40.37 -27.51 -27.31
C HIS A 177 39.23 -26.49 -27.24
N ASN A 178 39.35 -25.53 -28.16
CA ASN A 178 38.41 -24.44 -28.36
C ASN A 178 37.10 -24.96 -28.98
N ARG A 179 36.10 -25.24 -28.15
CA ARG A 179 34.71 -25.49 -28.57
C ARG A 179 33.76 -24.61 -27.77
N PRO A 180 32.68 -24.06 -28.37
CA PRO A 180 31.66 -23.36 -27.61
C PRO A 180 30.99 -24.35 -26.65
N ARG A 181 31.26 -24.17 -25.35
CA ARG A 181 30.65 -24.99 -24.30
C ARG A 181 29.14 -24.71 -24.31
N LYS A 182 28.35 -25.63 -24.87
CA LYS A 182 26.90 -25.69 -24.62
C LYS A 182 26.74 -25.88 -23.12
N THR A 183 26.49 -24.80 -22.39
CA THR A 183 26.19 -24.86 -20.96
C THR A 183 24.77 -25.37 -20.77
N ASN A 184 24.60 -26.68 -20.94
CA ASN A 184 23.59 -27.45 -20.22
C ASN A 184 23.99 -27.45 -18.74
N LEU A 185 23.95 -26.26 -18.12
CA LEU A 185 24.06 -26.12 -16.68
C LEU A 185 22.76 -26.66 -16.10
N LEU A 186 22.78 -27.96 -15.78
CA LEU A 186 21.83 -28.55 -14.85
C LEU A 186 21.76 -27.59 -13.64
N PRO A 187 20.59 -27.02 -13.33
CA PRO A 187 20.50 -25.95 -12.35
C PRO A 187 20.99 -26.44 -10.99
N ASN A 188 22.02 -25.77 -10.46
CA ASN A 188 22.72 -26.15 -9.23
C ASN A 188 21.70 -26.51 -8.14
N PRO A 189 21.70 -27.77 -7.64
CA PRO A 189 20.68 -28.24 -6.71
C PRO A 189 20.62 -27.41 -5.41
N ASN A 190 21.69 -26.71 -5.05
CA ASN A 190 21.78 -25.87 -3.84
C ASN A 190 21.73 -24.36 -4.12
N ARG A 191 21.18 -23.93 -5.26
CA ARG A 191 20.94 -22.51 -5.51
C ARG A 191 19.86 -21.96 -4.52
N PRO A 192 20.13 -20.86 -3.79
CA PRO A 192 19.10 -20.18 -3.01
C PRO A 192 18.07 -19.51 -3.93
N GLU A 193 16.92 -19.12 -3.36
CA GLU A 193 15.89 -18.38 -4.10
C GLU A 193 16.40 -16.98 -4.52
N HIS A 194 15.75 -16.37 -5.50
CA HIS A 194 15.94 -14.96 -5.81
C HIS A 194 15.71 -14.07 -4.58
N ASN A 195 16.67 -13.20 -4.24
CA ASN A 195 16.45 -12.08 -3.32
C ASN A 195 15.57 -11.02 -4.02
N PHE A 196 14.25 -11.25 -4.01
CA PHE A 196 13.28 -10.37 -4.65
C PHE A 196 13.34 -8.92 -4.14
N PRO A 197 13.47 -8.63 -2.82
CA PRO A 197 13.60 -7.26 -2.33
C PRO A 197 14.80 -6.52 -2.93
N ALA A 198 16.00 -7.13 -2.96
CA ALA A 198 17.19 -6.49 -3.52
C ALA A 198 17.10 -6.30 -5.05
N ILE A 199 16.51 -7.25 -5.78
CA ILE A 199 16.31 -7.14 -7.23
C ILE A 199 15.33 -5.99 -7.54
N LEU A 200 14.19 -5.93 -6.84
CA LEU A 200 13.13 -4.97 -7.10
C LEU A 200 13.52 -3.55 -6.64
N ASN A 201 14.11 -3.39 -5.45
CA ASN A 201 14.50 -2.07 -4.94
C ASN A 201 15.58 -1.36 -5.78
N ARG A 202 16.35 -2.09 -6.60
CA ARG A 202 17.27 -1.52 -7.61
C ARG A 202 16.57 -0.99 -8.86
N LEU A 203 15.33 -1.41 -9.11
CA LEU A 203 14.53 -1.02 -10.27
C LEU A 203 13.40 -0.04 -9.91
N LEU A 204 12.99 0.00 -8.64
CA LEU A 204 11.92 0.85 -8.12
C LEU A 204 12.39 2.27 -7.76
N PRO A 205 11.56 3.31 -8.01
CA PRO A 205 11.85 4.67 -7.58
C PRO A 205 11.95 4.76 -6.05
N SER A 206 12.63 5.80 -5.52
CA SER A 206 12.82 5.98 -4.06
C SER A 206 11.53 6.01 -3.24
N THR A 207 10.39 6.28 -3.88
CA THR A 207 9.06 6.37 -3.30
C THR A 207 8.26 5.06 -3.24
N ILE A 208 8.82 3.93 -3.71
CA ILE A 208 8.31 2.56 -3.49
C ILE A 208 9.46 1.67 -2.97
N ARG A 209 9.22 0.88 -1.93
CA ARG A 209 10.19 -0.09 -1.39
C ARG A 209 9.55 -1.42 -1.05
N VAL A 210 10.07 -2.51 -1.61
CA VAL A 210 9.80 -3.88 -1.15
C VAL A 210 10.59 -4.11 0.13
N LEU A 211 9.87 -4.42 1.21
CA LEU A 211 10.42 -4.60 2.55
C LEU A 211 10.79 -6.07 2.80
N ALA A 212 9.90 -6.99 2.42
CA ALA A 212 10.07 -8.42 2.60
C ALA A 212 9.28 -9.21 1.56
N TRP A 213 9.58 -10.50 1.44
CA TRP A 213 8.78 -11.47 0.68
C TRP A 213 8.50 -12.70 1.54
N SER A 214 7.45 -13.46 1.23
CA SER A 214 7.17 -14.75 1.87
C SER A 214 6.92 -15.80 0.78
N PRO A 215 7.45 -17.02 0.91
CA PRO A 215 6.88 -18.17 0.22
C PRO A 215 5.45 -18.37 0.74
N VAL A 216 4.52 -18.81 -0.11
CA VAL A 216 3.13 -19.09 0.28
C VAL A 216 2.59 -20.29 -0.51
N ALA A 217 1.53 -20.91 -0.01
CA ALA A 217 0.82 -21.97 -0.70
C ALA A 217 0.22 -21.49 -2.05
N PRO A 218 0.01 -22.37 -3.05
CA PRO A 218 -0.52 -22.00 -4.37
C PRO A 218 -1.86 -21.25 -4.33
N ASP A 219 -2.73 -21.62 -3.38
CA ASP A 219 -4.07 -21.08 -3.13
C ASP A 219 -4.08 -19.81 -2.24
N PHE A 220 -2.92 -19.39 -1.71
CA PHE A 220 -2.84 -18.25 -0.81
C PHE A 220 -3.32 -16.95 -1.49
N SER A 221 -4.30 -16.32 -0.83
CA SER A 221 -4.79 -15.00 -1.19
C SER A 221 -4.35 -13.94 -0.19
N SER A 222 -3.52 -12.99 -0.64
CA SER A 222 -3.19 -11.78 0.14
C SER A 222 -4.42 -10.95 0.52
N ARG A 223 -5.52 -11.10 -0.22
CA ARG A 223 -6.79 -10.43 0.05
C ARG A 223 -7.64 -11.16 1.07
N PHE A 224 -7.93 -12.45 0.83
CA PHE A 224 -8.91 -13.20 1.62
C PHE A 224 -8.31 -13.78 2.91
N ALA A 225 -7.01 -14.11 2.94
CA ALA A 225 -6.35 -14.58 4.16
C ALA A 225 -6.01 -13.45 5.17
N CYS A 226 -6.14 -12.18 4.78
CA CYS A 226 -5.88 -11.06 5.67
C CYS A 226 -7.04 -10.85 6.67
N THR A 227 -6.74 -10.98 7.96
CA THR A 227 -7.70 -10.95 9.07
C THR A 227 -8.14 -9.54 9.44
N SER A 228 -7.25 -8.55 9.31
CA SER A 228 -7.55 -7.14 9.55
C SER A 228 -6.56 -6.19 8.87
N ARG A 229 -7.04 -4.98 8.56
CA ARG A 229 -6.21 -3.88 8.07
C ARG A 229 -6.15 -2.80 9.15
N HIS A 230 -4.97 -2.23 9.33
CA HIS A 230 -4.71 -1.11 10.23
C HIS A 230 -4.40 0.13 9.41
N TYR A 231 -5.24 1.14 9.51
CA TYR A 231 -5.03 2.46 8.94
C TYR A 231 -4.62 3.45 10.04
N LYS A 232 -3.72 4.37 9.68
CA LYS A 232 -3.43 5.59 10.45
C LYS A 232 -3.88 6.80 9.65
N TYR A 233 -4.54 7.76 10.32
CA TYR A 233 -4.83 9.07 9.74
C TYR A 233 -4.17 10.14 10.60
N PHE A 234 -3.30 10.96 10.02
CA PHE A 234 -2.57 12.01 10.74
C PHE A 234 -3.28 13.37 10.58
N PHE A 235 -3.33 14.17 11.63
CA PHE A 235 -3.91 15.51 11.57
C PHE A 235 -3.31 16.43 12.65
N ALA A 236 -3.33 17.74 12.41
CA ALA A 236 -2.92 18.74 13.39
C ALA A 236 -4.14 19.26 14.17
N SER A 237 -3.91 19.71 15.42
CA SER A 237 -4.82 20.60 16.16
C SER A 237 -4.04 21.86 16.58
N SER A 238 -4.66 23.04 16.47
CA SER A 238 -3.94 24.31 16.65
C SER A 238 -3.57 24.64 18.10
N SER A 239 -4.16 23.93 19.07
CA SER A 239 -3.88 24.03 20.51
C SER A 239 -2.39 24.00 20.91
N ASN A 240 -1.50 23.50 20.05
CA ASN A 240 -0.04 23.51 20.29
C ASN A 240 0.79 24.15 19.15
N LEU A 241 0.16 24.72 18.12
CA LEU A 241 0.84 25.29 16.93
C LEU A 241 0.69 26.81 16.79
N GLY A 242 -0.09 27.45 17.66
CA GLY A 242 -0.34 28.89 17.63
C GLY A 242 -1.36 29.30 16.56
N ALA A 243 -1.97 30.46 16.75
CA ALA A 243 -3.07 30.96 15.91
C ALA A 243 -2.69 31.27 14.45
N ALA A 244 -1.39 31.31 14.13
CA ALA A 244 -0.87 31.65 12.81
C ALA A 244 -1.09 30.55 11.75
N SER A 245 -1.09 29.27 12.16
CA SER A 245 -1.12 28.10 11.27
C SER A 245 -2.39 27.95 10.40
N GLY A 246 -3.43 28.77 10.58
CA GLY A 246 -4.72 28.63 9.89
C GLY A 246 -5.48 27.33 10.22
N THR A 247 -5.03 26.60 11.23
CA THR A 247 -5.62 25.36 11.72
C THR A 247 -6.73 25.64 12.73
N VAL A 248 -7.84 24.92 12.61
CA VAL A 248 -8.95 24.96 13.56
C VAL A 248 -8.52 24.23 14.84
N ASP A 249 -8.84 24.77 16.01
CA ASP A 249 -8.64 24.03 17.26
C ASP A 249 -9.68 22.93 17.38
N LEU A 250 -9.24 21.71 17.65
CA LEU A 250 -10.09 20.52 17.68
C LEU A 250 -10.23 19.99 19.11
N ASP A 251 -11.46 19.81 19.55
CA ASP A 251 -11.82 19.08 20.75
C ASP A 251 -11.52 17.58 20.56
N VAL A 252 -10.26 17.20 20.78
CA VAL A 252 -9.78 15.82 20.65
C VAL A 252 -10.51 14.88 21.63
N GLY A 253 -11.00 15.38 22.77
CA GLY A 253 -11.79 14.60 23.72
C GLY A 253 -13.10 14.12 23.10
N LYS A 254 -13.88 15.04 22.51
CA LYS A 254 -15.09 14.68 21.76
C LYS A 254 -14.79 13.81 20.54
N MET A 255 -13.66 14.03 19.86
CA MET A 255 -13.25 13.14 18.76
C MET A 255 -12.94 11.71 19.25
N GLN A 256 -12.33 11.56 20.43
CA GLN A 256 -12.06 10.25 21.05
C GLN A 256 -13.36 9.55 21.46
N GLU A 257 -14.31 10.28 22.07
CA GLU A 257 -15.64 9.76 22.39
C GLU A 257 -16.35 9.27 21.12
N ALA A 258 -16.44 10.12 20.09
CA ALA A 258 -17.06 9.79 18.81
C ALA A 258 -16.36 8.60 18.11
N ALA A 259 -15.04 8.50 18.21
CA ALA A 259 -14.27 7.39 17.66
C ALA A 259 -14.57 6.05 18.38
N SER A 260 -14.81 6.07 19.70
CA SER A 260 -15.12 4.86 20.47
C SER A 260 -16.43 4.20 20.02
N LEU A 261 -17.42 5.00 19.62
CA LEU A 261 -18.73 4.56 19.13
C LEU A 261 -18.65 3.81 17.77
N LEU A 262 -17.51 3.86 17.08
CA LEU A 262 -17.29 3.11 15.84
C LEU A 262 -16.96 1.63 16.07
N VAL A 263 -16.53 1.25 17.28
CA VAL A 263 -16.07 -0.10 17.60
C VAL A 263 -17.25 -1.08 17.60
N GLY A 264 -17.03 -2.30 17.09
CA GLY A 264 -18.07 -3.31 16.92
C GLY A 264 -18.41 -3.58 15.45
N GLY A 265 -19.50 -4.32 15.23
CA GLY A 265 -20.02 -4.64 13.90
C GLY A 265 -21.22 -3.75 13.56
N HIS A 266 -21.06 -2.86 12.59
CA HIS A 266 -22.07 -1.86 12.21
C HIS A 266 -22.24 -1.77 10.70
N ASP A 267 -23.36 -1.23 10.23
CA ASP A 267 -23.53 -0.85 8.83
C ASP A 267 -22.91 0.52 8.55
N PHE A 268 -21.91 0.56 7.66
CA PHE A 268 -21.16 1.78 7.36
C PHE A 268 -21.60 2.44 6.03
N ARG A 269 -22.82 2.19 5.51
CA ARG A 269 -23.32 2.83 4.27
C ARG A 269 -23.23 4.36 4.34
N ASN A 270 -23.59 4.95 5.48
CA ASN A 270 -23.54 6.39 5.73
C ASN A 270 -22.10 6.93 5.81
N PHE A 271 -21.13 6.06 6.06
CA PHE A 271 -19.70 6.35 6.16
C PHE A 271 -18.90 5.90 4.94
N CYS A 272 -19.51 5.60 3.79
CA CYS A 272 -18.78 5.13 2.60
C CYS A 272 -19.18 5.86 1.33
N LYS A 273 -18.42 5.70 0.24
CA LYS A 273 -18.88 6.05 -1.11
C LYS A 273 -19.55 4.83 -1.73
N ILE A 274 -20.85 4.91 -1.97
CA ILE A 274 -21.60 3.90 -2.71
C ILE A 274 -21.02 3.83 -4.12
N ASP A 275 -20.56 2.65 -4.52
CA ASP A 275 -19.95 2.38 -5.82
C ASP A 275 -20.83 1.40 -6.60
N ALA A 276 -21.69 1.96 -7.44
CA ALA A 276 -22.68 1.20 -8.20
C ALA A 276 -22.04 0.15 -9.11
N ALA A 277 -20.78 0.33 -9.54
CA ALA A 277 -20.08 -0.64 -10.38
C ALA A 277 -19.66 -1.91 -9.61
N LYS A 278 -19.65 -1.87 -8.28
CA LYS A 278 -19.38 -3.04 -7.42
C LYS A 278 -20.66 -3.78 -7.01
N GLN A 279 -21.85 -3.21 -7.27
CA GLN A 279 -23.15 -3.81 -6.96
C GLN A 279 -23.28 -4.32 -5.51
N LEU A 280 -22.63 -3.65 -4.55
CA LEU A 280 -22.62 -4.08 -3.15
C LEU A 280 -24.01 -3.93 -2.53
N THR A 281 -24.46 -4.99 -1.87
CA THR A 281 -25.66 -5.06 -1.04
C THR A 281 -25.35 -5.02 0.45
N GLU A 282 -24.19 -5.52 0.88
CA GLU A 282 -23.80 -5.55 2.30
C GLU A 282 -22.72 -4.51 2.67
N TYR A 283 -23.12 -3.60 3.57
CA TYR A 283 -22.32 -2.52 4.11
C TYR A 283 -21.89 -2.74 5.58
N LYS A 284 -22.24 -3.89 6.16
CA LYS A 284 -21.82 -4.29 7.52
C LYS A 284 -20.30 -4.53 7.56
N ARG A 285 -19.58 -3.88 8.46
CA ARG A 285 -18.12 -4.05 8.68
C ARG A 285 -17.83 -4.06 10.18
N ARG A 286 -16.72 -4.70 10.58
CA ARG A 286 -16.30 -4.79 11.98
C ARG A 286 -15.04 -3.97 12.25
N ILE A 287 -15.17 -2.97 13.11
CA ILE A 287 -14.05 -2.20 13.65
C ILE A 287 -13.62 -2.86 14.96
N ILE A 288 -12.33 -3.16 15.04
CA ILE A 288 -11.67 -3.84 16.16
C ILE A 288 -11.07 -2.80 17.12
N ARG A 289 -10.55 -1.69 16.59
CA ARG A 289 -9.98 -0.58 17.37
C ARG A 289 -10.18 0.73 16.63
N ALA A 290 -10.59 1.77 17.35
CA ALA A 290 -10.63 3.15 16.88
C ALA A 290 -10.12 4.04 18.02
N LYS A 291 -8.90 4.57 17.91
CA LYS A 291 -8.26 5.37 18.97
C LYS A 291 -7.59 6.61 18.39
N ILE A 292 -7.74 7.76 19.03
CA ILE A 292 -6.97 8.97 18.72
C ILE A 292 -5.95 9.19 19.84
N SER A 293 -4.71 9.48 19.47
CA SER A 293 -3.63 9.83 20.39
C SER A 293 -2.68 10.86 19.77
N PRO A 294 -1.90 11.62 20.57
CA PRO A 294 -0.81 12.42 20.06
C PRO A 294 0.12 11.59 19.17
N ALA A 295 0.59 12.17 18.06
CA ALA A 295 1.58 11.54 17.20
C ALA A 295 2.98 11.70 17.81
N SER A 296 3.86 10.73 17.57
CA SER A 296 5.26 10.79 18.02
C SER A 296 6.14 11.72 17.17
N VAL A 297 5.58 12.40 16.16
CA VAL A 297 6.28 13.24 15.18
C VAL A 297 5.45 14.48 14.90
N GLY A 298 6.06 15.65 15.06
CA GLY A 298 5.43 16.96 14.87
C GLY A 298 4.70 17.46 16.13
N ALA A 299 5.01 18.67 16.58
CA ALA A 299 4.27 19.31 17.66
C ALA A 299 2.81 19.55 17.23
N GLY A 300 1.85 19.34 18.13
CA GLY A 300 0.41 19.49 17.83
C GLY A 300 -0.19 18.46 16.88
N MET A 301 0.58 17.45 16.44
CA MET A 301 0.09 16.37 15.60
C MET A 301 -0.58 15.26 16.42
N TYR A 302 -1.65 14.71 15.85
CA TYR A 302 -2.41 13.58 16.34
C TYR A 302 -2.50 12.49 15.27
N VAL A 303 -2.73 11.25 15.72
CA VAL A 303 -2.96 10.09 14.86
C VAL A 303 -4.24 9.38 15.29
N PHE A 304 -5.10 9.09 14.32
CA PHE A 304 -6.22 8.18 14.45
C PHE A 304 -5.80 6.77 14.01
N ASP A 305 -5.71 5.87 14.97
CA ASP A 305 -5.39 4.46 14.81
C ASP A 305 -6.68 3.63 14.67
N LEU A 306 -6.98 3.23 13.42
CA LEU A 306 -8.19 2.49 13.06
C LEU A 306 -7.84 1.08 12.56
N VAL A 307 -8.34 0.05 13.23
CA VAL A 307 -8.17 -1.36 12.87
C VAL A 307 -9.55 -1.98 12.64
N GLY A 308 -9.73 -2.68 11.52
CA GLY A 308 -10.97 -3.37 11.18
C GLY A 308 -10.73 -4.56 10.26
N SER A 309 -11.69 -5.48 10.17
CA SER A 309 -11.55 -6.69 9.34
C SER A 309 -11.43 -6.35 7.85
N ALA A 310 -12.32 -5.49 7.37
CA ALA A 310 -12.35 -4.94 6.02
C ALA A 310 -12.97 -3.54 6.04
N PHE A 311 -12.69 -2.76 4.99
CA PHE A 311 -13.21 -1.40 4.83
C PHE A 311 -13.95 -1.24 3.49
N LEU A 312 -15.01 -0.45 3.50
CA LEU A 312 -15.73 0.00 2.31
C LEU A 312 -14.95 1.10 1.58
N TYR A 313 -15.37 1.39 0.34
CA TYR A 313 -14.76 2.45 -0.46
C TYR A 313 -14.88 3.81 0.25
N HIS A 314 -13.75 4.51 0.36
CA HIS A 314 -13.61 5.78 1.08
C HIS A 314 -13.94 5.75 2.59
N GLN A 315 -14.12 4.58 3.23
CA GLN A 315 -14.70 4.51 4.58
C GLN A 315 -13.96 5.34 5.64
N VAL A 316 -12.64 5.19 5.70
CA VAL A 316 -11.80 5.86 6.71
C VAL A 316 -11.85 7.40 6.55
N ARG A 317 -11.91 7.90 5.31
CA ARG A 317 -11.96 9.33 5.01
C ARG A 317 -13.31 9.97 5.33
N HIS A 318 -14.39 9.19 5.26
CA HIS A 318 -15.72 9.62 5.67
C HIS A 318 -15.90 9.55 7.19
N ILE A 319 -15.31 8.55 7.87
CA ILE A 319 -15.19 8.54 9.34
C ILE A 319 -14.46 9.81 9.80
N MET A 320 -13.27 10.10 9.26
CA MET A 320 -12.52 11.31 9.62
C MET A 320 -13.28 12.61 9.36
N ALA A 321 -14.07 12.70 8.30
CA ALA A 321 -14.90 13.88 8.04
C ALA A 321 -15.93 14.13 9.16
N ILE A 322 -16.58 13.08 9.69
CA ILE A 322 -17.51 13.21 10.81
C ILE A 322 -16.75 13.53 12.11
N LEU A 323 -15.60 12.88 12.35
CA LEU A 323 -14.76 13.21 13.51
C LEU A 323 -14.27 14.66 13.48
N PHE A 324 -13.92 15.22 12.31
CA PHE A 324 -13.55 16.65 12.21
C PHE A 324 -14.72 17.60 12.47
N LEU A 325 -15.96 17.24 12.11
CA LEU A 325 -17.14 18.04 12.47
C LEU A 325 -17.40 18.02 13.98
N VAL A 326 -17.20 16.88 14.63
CA VAL A 326 -17.29 16.75 16.10
C VAL A 326 -16.16 17.53 16.79
N GLY A 327 -14.92 17.37 16.33
CA GLY A 327 -13.76 18.09 16.87
C GLY A 327 -13.87 19.61 16.73
N ALA A 328 -14.43 20.10 15.62
CA ALA A 328 -14.71 21.53 15.42
C ALA A 328 -15.93 22.04 16.23
N GLY A 329 -16.55 21.21 17.07
CA GLY A 329 -17.71 21.56 17.90
C GLY A 329 -19.02 21.77 17.11
N LEU A 330 -19.05 21.39 15.82
CA LEU A 330 -20.21 21.58 14.94
C LEU A 330 -21.23 20.43 15.04
N GLU A 331 -20.81 19.29 15.59
CA GLU A 331 -21.63 18.09 15.80
C GLU A 331 -21.31 17.47 17.17
N GLN A 332 -22.24 16.68 17.70
CA GLN A 332 -22.02 15.92 18.94
C GLN A 332 -21.49 14.51 18.65
N PRO A 333 -20.74 13.87 19.56
CA PRO A 333 -20.26 12.49 19.40
C PRO A 333 -21.36 11.47 19.04
N SER A 334 -22.56 11.64 19.61
CA SER A 334 -23.76 10.83 19.36
C SER A 334 -24.24 10.84 17.89
N LEU A 335 -23.75 11.76 17.05
CA LEU A 335 -23.94 11.71 15.61
C LEU A 335 -23.41 10.40 15.01
N VAL A 336 -22.31 9.85 15.54
CA VAL A 336 -21.74 8.60 15.04
C VAL A 336 -22.73 7.45 15.21
N SER A 337 -23.25 7.22 16.42
CA SER A 337 -24.27 6.19 16.67
C SER A 337 -25.55 6.43 15.85
N SER A 338 -25.93 7.69 15.66
CA SER A 338 -27.08 8.03 14.80
C SER A 338 -26.85 7.62 13.34
N LEU A 339 -25.68 7.91 12.77
CA LEU A 339 -25.33 7.52 11.40
C LEU A 339 -25.06 6.02 11.22
N LEU A 340 -24.82 5.26 12.29
CA LEU A 340 -24.72 3.79 12.25
C LEU A 340 -26.10 3.09 12.36
N ARG A 341 -27.13 3.78 12.87
CA ARG A 341 -28.50 3.26 12.97
C ARG A 341 -29.23 3.30 11.63
N VAL A 342 -29.07 2.25 10.84
CA VAL A 342 -29.73 2.06 9.52
C VAL A 342 -30.99 1.18 9.56
N GLU A 343 -31.24 0.52 10.69
CA GLU A 343 -32.38 -0.35 11.00
C GLU A 343 -32.98 0.12 12.34
N PRO A 344 -34.29 -0.09 12.62
CA PRO A 344 -34.89 0.24 13.91
C PRO A 344 -34.23 -0.53 15.06
N ASP A 345 -33.99 0.16 16.17
CA ASP A 345 -33.51 -0.46 17.41
C ASP A 345 -34.68 -1.14 18.14
N PRO A 346 -34.65 -2.47 18.37
CA PRO A 346 -35.71 -3.17 19.10
C PRO A 346 -35.90 -2.67 20.55
N GLU A 347 -34.83 -2.19 21.19
CA GLU A 347 -34.87 -1.67 22.56
C GLU A 347 -35.36 -0.21 22.59
N ASN A 348 -35.11 0.55 21.53
CA ASN A 348 -35.46 1.96 21.42
C ASN A 348 -36.12 2.31 20.06
N PRO A 349 -37.32 1.78 19.76
CA PRO A 349 -37.94 1.88 18.44
C PRO A 349 -38.37 3.30 18.03
N THR A 350 -38.36 4.24 18.97
CA THR A 350 -38.66 5.67 18.74
C THR A 350 -37.46 6.46 18.22
N LEU A 351 -36.25 5.89 18.22
CA LEU A 351 -35.06 6.58 17.72
C LEU A 351 -35.06 6.68 16.19
N PRO A 352 -34.67 7.83 15.62
CA PRO A 352 -34.65 8.02 14.18
C PRO A 352 -33.62 7.09 13.52
N VAL A 353 -34.06 6.48 12.42
CA VAL A 353 -33.28 5.59 11.56
C VAL A 353 -32.81 6.37 10.33
N PHE A 354 -31.58 6.12 9.91
CA PHE A 354 -30.93 6.82 8.80
C PHE A 354 -30.38 5.80 7.80
N ASP A 355 -31.25 5.27 6.94
CA ASP A 355 -30.93 4.28 5.92
C ASP A 355 -30.10 4.83 4.73
N THR A 356 -30.08 6.15 4.58
CA THR A 356 -29.53 6.90 3.44
C THR A 356 -28.51 7.93 3.89
N LYS A 357 -27.40 8.01 3.13
CA LYS A 357 -26.25 8.83 3.48
C LYS A 357 -26.55 10.33 3.31
N PRO A 358 -26.35 11.18 4.34
CA PRO A 358 -26.46 12.63 4.18
C PRO A 358 -25.30 13.20 3.34
N GLU A 359 -25.52 14.35 2.70
CA GLU A 359 -24.49 15.09 1.96
C GLU A 359 -23.48 15.72 2.93
N TYR A 360 -22.24 15.24 2.90
CA TYR A 360 -21.10 15.87 3.59
C TYR A 360 -19.79 15.65 2.83
N GLN A 361 -18.86 16.58 2.99
CA GLN A 361 -17.57 16.54 2.33
C GLN A 361 -16.67 15.49 2.99
N MET A 362 -15.97 14.71 2.17
CA MET A 362 -15.01 13.71 2.62
C MET A 362 -13.68 14.35 3.02
N ALA A 363 -12.98 13.80 4.02
CA ALA A 363 -11.65 14.24 4.39
C ALA A 363 -10.60 13.95 3.28
N ASP A 364 -9.47 14.64 3.30
CA ASP A 364 -8.38 14.45 2.35
C ASP A 364 -7.76 13.04 2.44
N GLY A 365 -7.14 12.59 1.35
CA GLY A 365 -6.51 11.27 1.25
C GLY A 365 -5.02 11.27 1.62
N LEU A 366 -4.33 12.41 1.48
CA LEU A 366 -2.90 12.53 1.78
C LEU A 366 -2.52 12.09 3.21
N PRO A 367 -3.26 12.44 4.28
CA PRO A 367 -2.88 12.06 5.63
C PRO A 367 -3.27 10.63 6.00
N LEU A 368 -3.95 9.91 5.11
CA LEU A 368 -4.32 8.52 5.30
C LEU A 368 -3.19 7.59 4.86
N MET A 369 -2.87 6.62 5.71
CA MET A 369 -1.89 5.58 5.45
C MET A 369 -2.47 4.20 5.78
N LEU A 370 -2.35 3.25 4.86
CA LEU A 370 -2.45 1.82 5.21
C LEU A 370 -1.18 1.42 5.96
N TYR A 371 -1.29 1.33 7.29
CA TYR A 371 -0.14 1.09 8.16
C TYR A 371 0.28 -0.38 8.14
N ALA A 372 -0.66 -1.30 8.29
CA ALA A 372 -0.39 -2.74 8.27
C ALA A 372 -1.55 -3.59 7.74
N CYS A 373 -1.18 -4.75 7.21
CA CYS A 373 -2.07 -5.87 6.89
C CYS A 373 -1.72 -7.03 7.84
N HIS A 374 -2.71 -7.57 8.56
CA HIS A 374 -2.51 -8.68 9.49
C HIS A 374 -3.01 -9.99 8.88
N TYR A 375 -2.27 -11.06 9.16
CA TYR A 375 -2.55 -12.43 8.75
C TYR A 375 -2.49 -13.33 10.00
N PRO A 376 -3.02 -14.56 9.98
CA PRO A 376 -2.80 -15.52 11.05
C PRO A 376 -1.31 -15.76 11.27
N ASP A 377 -0.93 -16.05 12.51
CA ASP A 377 0.43 -16.45 12.84
C ASP A 377 0.83 -17.71 12.05
N ASN A 378 2.12 -17.84 11.73
CA ASN A 378 2.71 -18.91 10.91
C ASN A 378 2.25 -18.99 9.43
N LEU A 379 1.25 -18.21 8.98
CA LEU A 379 0.84 -18.23 7.57
C LEU A 379 1.86 -17.57 6.62
N LEU A 380 2.71 -16.67 7.15
CA LEU A 380 3.69 -15.91 6.37
C LEU A 380 5.08 -15.93 7.04
N ASP A 381 6.07 -16.36 6.26
CA ASP A 381 7.49 -16.43 6.59
C ASP A 381 8.21 -15.24 5.90
N TRP A 382 8.23 -14.08 6.58
CA TRP A 382 8.75 -12.84 6.00
C TRP A 382 10.28 -12.80 5.95
N ARG A 383 10.82 -12.94 4.75
CA ARG A 383 12.25 -12.90 4.42
C ARG A 383 12.67 -11.52 3.91
N VAL A 384 13.73 -10.97 4.50
CA VAL A 384 14.33 -9.68 4.14
C VAL A 384 15.61 -9.86 3.31
N SER A 385 16.20 -8.77 2.82
CA SER A 385 17.45 -8.85 2.05
C SER A 385 18.65 -9.15 2.93
N GLY A 386 19.24 -10.33 2.76
CA GLY A 386 20.44 -10.78 3.50
C GLY A 386 20.18 -11.93 4.47
N ASP A 387 18.92 -12.32 4.67
CA ASP A 387 18.57 -13.52 5.44
C ASP A 387 18.39 -14.72 4.50
N ASP A 388 19.52 -15.37 4.17
CA ASP A 388 19.56 -16.65 3.44
C ASP A 388 19.53 -17.87 4.40
N SER A 389 19.17 -17.67 5.67
CA SER A 389 19.10 -18.76 6.65
C SER A 389 17.81 -19.60 6.50
N ALA A 390 17.91 -20.90 6.84
CA ALA A 390 16.81 -21.86 6.83
C ALA A 390 15.68 -21.43 7.80
N PRO A 391 14.41 -21.91 7.64
CA PRO A 391 13.25 -21.36 8.35
C PRO A 391 13.52 -21.21 9.85
N SER A 392 13.57 -19.95 10.27
CA SER A 392 13.96 -19.59 11.63
C SER A 392 12.83 -19.94 12.59
N THR A 393 13.07 -20.90 13.49
CA THR A 393 12.18 -21.29 14.60
C THR A 393 12.07 -20.21 15.71
N ARG A 394 12.37 -18.96 15.38
CA ARG A 394 12.16 -17.81 16.27
C ARG A 394 10.66 -17.56 16.42
N LYS A 395 10.09 -18.09 17.50
CA LYS A 395 8.89 -17.51 18.13
C LYS A 395 9.06 -15.98 18.20
N PRO A 396 7.98 -15.18 18.03
CA PRO A 396 8.06 -13.74 18.18
C PRO A 396 8.38 -13.39 19.64
N ALA A 397 9.68 -13.26 19.94
CA ALA A 397 10.15 -12.86 21.25
C ALA A 397 9.68 -11.44 21.54
N ALA A 398 9.18 -11.21 22.76
CA ALA A 398 8.82 -9.88 23.22
C ALA A 398 10.00 -8.92 23.03
N VAL A 399 9.72 -7.71 22.53
CA VAL A 399 10.73 -6.70 22.20
C VAL A 399 11.50 -6.30 23.45
N SER A 400 12.60 -7.02 23.68
CA SER A 400 13.63 -6.66 24.63
C SER A 400 14.53 -5.66 23.93
N ARG A 401 14.60 -4.44 24.46
CA ARG A 401 15.64 -3.50 24.05
C ARG A 401 17.01 -4.10 24.41
N ASP A 402 18.04 -3.64 23.69
CA ASP A 402 19.45 -3.95 23.94
C ASP A 402 19.95 -5.32 23.43
N SER A 403 19.99 -5.46 22.10
CA SER A 403 20.95 -6.33 21.39
C SER A 403 21.19 -5.77 19.99
N ILE A 404 22.43 -5.40 19.65
CA ILE A 404 22.80 -4.84 18.34
C ILE A 404 23.09 -5.99 17.36
N PRO A 405 22.36 -6.13 16.23
CA PRO A 405 22.69 -7.08 15.18
C PRO A 405 23.70 -6.50 14.18
N ASN A 406 24.41 -7.41 13.51
CA ASN A 406 25.55 -7.09 12.66
C ASN A 406 25.16 -6.32 11.37
N GLN A 407 25.97 -5.32 11.00
CA GLN A 407 25.70 -4.42 9.87
C GLN A 407 26.16 -5.06 8.55
N ASN A 408 25.39 -4.88 7.46
CA ASN A 408 25.85 -4.71 6.04
C ASN A 408 24.79 -5.03 4.96
N SER A 409 23.58 -5.52 5.30
CA SER A 409 22.48 -5.70 4.32
C SER A 409 21.22 -4.88 4.62
N ASP A 410 20.87 -4.71 5.90
CA ASP A 410 19.79 -3.81 6.34
C ASP A 410 20.12 -2.33 6.11
N SER A 411 21.39 -2.00 5.87
CA SER A 411 21.88 -0.64 5.61
C SER A 411 21.18 0.01 4.42
N ASP A 412 20.96 -0.68 3.31
CA ASP A 412 20.48 -0.06 2.06
C ASP A 412 18.99 0.32 2.13
N ALA A 413 18.17 -0.54 2.74
CA ALA A 413 16.74 -0.27 2.95
C ALA A 413 16.55 0.80 4.03
N SER A 414 17.29 0.69 5.15
CA SER A 414 17.28 1.68 6.23
C SER A 414 17.77 3.05 5.73
N ALA A 415 18.92 3.13 5.05
CA ALA A 415 19.45 4.37 4.50
C ALA A 415 18.54 4.98 3.42
N SER A 416 17.88 4.15 2.59
CA SER A 416 16.86 4.65 1.64
C SER A 416 15.65 5.26 2.36
N LEU A 417 15.17 4.63 3.44
CA LEU A 417 14.06 5.15 4.25
C LEU A 417 14.47 6.40 5.04
N GLN A 418 15.70 6.44 5.56
CA GLN A 418 16.31 7.62 6.17
C GLN A 418 16.47 8.75 5.16
N TYR A 419 16.86 8.47 3.91
CA TYR A 419 16.92 9.46 2.84
C TYR A 419 15.53 9.99 2.46
N ALA A 420 14.52 9.11 2.38
CA ALA A 420 13.13 9.53 2.16
C ALA A 420 12.59 10.38 3.33
N LEU A 421 12.93 10.02 4.57
CA LEU A 421 12.60 10.78 5.78
C LEU A 421 13.32 12.14 5.78
N ALA A 422 14.63 12.18 5.51
CA ALA A 422 15.41 13.40 5.43
C ALA A 422 14.89 14.33 4.32
N ARG A 423 14.54 13.77 3.16
CA ARG A 423 13.85 14.51 2.08
C ARG A 423 12.51 15.05 2.55
N SER A 424 11.69 14.26 3.24
CA SER A 424 10.42 14.72 3.81
C SER A 424 10.62 15.81 4.87
N GLN A 425 11.65 15.72 5.71
CA GLN A 425 12.02 16.73 6.70
C GLN A 425 12.52 18.01 6.04
N MET A 426 13.33 17.92 4.97
CA MET A 426 13.74 19.08 4.17
C MET A 426 12.53 19.77 3.53
N TYR A 427 11.60 19.03 2.92
CA TYR A 427 10.37 19.63 2.37
C TYR A 427 9.49 20.27 3.46
N ALA A 428 9.32 19.62 4.61
CA ALA A 428 8.56 20.20 5.73
C ALA A 428 9.24 21.46 6.28
N THR A 429 10.58 21.46 6.42
CA THR A 429 11.36 22.60 6.90
C THR A 429 11.30 23.77 5.90
N LEU A 430 11.46 23.49 4.60
CA LEU A 430 11.31 24.49 3.55
C LEU A 430 9.88 25.06 3.53
N ASN A 431 8.86 24.21 3.64
CA ASN A 431 7.46 24.65 3.69
C ASN A 431 7.19 25.54 4.92
N ASN A 432 7.71 25.17 6.09
CA ASN A 432 7.60 26.00 7.31
C ASN A 432 8.32 27.34 7.12
N ALA A 433 9.55 27.34 6.60
CA ALA A 433 10.28 28.57 6.30
C ALA A 433 9.56 29.45 5.26
N PHE A 434 8.87 28.86 4.27
CA PHE A 434 8.00 29.60 3.35
C PHE A 434 6.75 30.16 4.06
N CYS A 435 6.15 29.43 5.00
CA CYS A 435 5.05 29.94 5.82
C CYS A 435 5.50 31.10 6.72
N GLU A 436 6.59 30.94 7.46
CA GLU A 436 7.20 31.98 8.32
C GLU A 436 7.60 33.22 7.51
N ALA A 437 8.24 33.05 6.34
CA ALA A 437 8.57 34.15 5.44
C ALA A 437 7.31 34.80 4.86
N SER A 438 6.26 34.02 4.55
CA SER A 438 4.97 34.55 4.10
C SER A 438 4.28 35.35 5.20
N GLU A 439 4.36 34.93 6.47
CA GLU A 439 3.83 35.68 7.61
C GLU A 439 4.65 36.95 7.89
N ALA A 440 5.97 36.91 7.69
CA ALA A 440 6.83 38.09 7.86
C ALA A 440 6.64 39.15 6.75
N HIS A 441 6.46 38.72 5.49
CA HIS A 441 6.29 39.62 4.34
C HIS A 441 4.83 39.99 4.05
N TYR A 442 3.88 39.12 4.41
CA TYR A 442 2.44 39.34 4.30
C TYR A 442 1.76 39.03 5.64
N PRO A 443 2.06 39.81 6.71
CA PRO A 443 1.47 39.59 8.01
C PRO A 443 -0.05 39.58 7.91
N LEU A 444 -0.64 38.46 8.36
CA LEU A 444 -2.09 38.30 8.42
C LEU A 444 -2.66 39.47 9.23
N LEU A 445 -3.62 40.19 8.64
CA LEU A 445 -4.26 41.33 9.30
C LEU A 445 -4.72 40.91 10.70
N PRO A 446 -4.41 41.71 11.75
CA PRO A 446 -4.75 41.35 13.12
C PRO A 446 -6.25 41.10 13.23
N HIS A 447 -6.63 40.02 13.91
CA HIS A 447 -8.02 39.63 14.18
C HIS A 447 -8.71 40.63 15.12
N SER A 448 -9.00 41.83 14.62
CA SER A 448 -9.75 42.90 15.27
C SER A 448 -11.16 43.06 14.68
N ALA A 449 -11.69 41.99 14.10
CA ALA A 449 -13.07 41.90 13.62
C ALA A 449 -13.76 40.70 14.27
N ASP A 450 -14.51 40.97 15.33
CA ASP A 450 -15.70 40.25 15.83
C ASP A 450 -15.98 38.90 15.12
N VAL A 451 -15.21 37.86 15.49
CA VAL A 451 -15.20 36.55 14.80
C VAL A 451 -16.54 35.83 14.92
N SER A 452 -17.43 36.30 15.81
CA SER A 452 -18.83 35.88 15.93
C SER A 452 -19.62 35.95 14.60
N LYS A 453 -19.15 36.72 13.61
CA LYS A 453 -19.79 36.91 12.30
C LYS A 453 -19.11 36.21 11.12
N LEU A 454 -17.94 35.60 11.31
CA LEU A 454 -17.34 34.72 10.29
C LEU A 454 -17.81 33.29 10.51
N GLY A 455 -18.62 32.78 9.59
CA GLY A 455 -19.24 31.46 9.72
C GLY A 455 -18.23 30.28 9.75
N ALA A 456 -18.72 29.15 10.25
CA ALA A 456 -17.95 27.95 10.60
C ALA A 456 -16.88 27.53 9.58
N ALA A 457 -15.68 27.22 10.08
CA ALA A 457 -14.62 26.56 9.34
C ALA A 457 -14.70 25.04 9.56
N VAL A 458 -15.00 24.28 8.50
CA VAL A 458 -15.03 22.82 8.53
C VAL A 458 -13.64 22.28 8.17
N PRO A 459 -12.95 21.53 9.06
CA PRO A 459 -11.69 20.89 8.74
C PRO A 459 -11.90 19.73 7.77
N LEU A 460 -11.01 19.59 6.79
CA LEU A 460 -11.02 18.51 5.81
C LEU A 460 -9.80 17.59 5.92
N GLY A 461 -8.86 17.87 6.83
CA GLY A 461 -7.58 17.17 6.92
C GLY A 461 -6.57 17.68 5.88
N GLY A 462 -5.30 17.32 6.05
CA GLY A 462 -4.21 17.81 5.19
C GLY A 462 -4.05 19.33 5.21
N SER A 463 -4.35 19.96 6.35
CA SER A 463 -4.39 21.42 6.55
C SER A 463 -5.42 22.19 5.70
N TYR A 464 -6.30 21.51 4.96
CA TYR A 464 -7.41 22.14 4.25
C TYR A 464 -8.62 22.35 5.17
N PHE A 465 -9.26 23.51 5.03
CA PHE A 465 -10.55 23.84 5.64
C PHE A 465 -11.50 24.45 4.61
N ARG A 466 -12.80 24.33 4.86
CA ARG A 466 -13.85 25.01 4.09
C ARG A 466 -14.62 25.96 5.01
N ARG A 467 -14.60 27.26 4.69
CA ARG A 467 -15.46 28.24 5.36
C ARG A 467 -16.89 28.11 4.83
N THR A 468 -17.88 28.19 5.72
CA THR A 468 -19.30 28.27 5.37
C THR A 468 -19.99 29.36 6.19
N HIS A 469 -20.77 30.24 5.56
CA HIS A 469 -21.47 31.32 6.26
C HIS A 469 -22.62 30.82 7.14
N LYS A 470 -23.15 29.63 6.86
CA LYS A 470 -24.17 28.96 7.68
C LYS A 470 -23.82 27.48 7.79
N TYR A 471 -23.80 26.97 9.02
CA TYR A 471 -23.71 25.53 9.26
C TYR A 471 -25.11 24.90 9.21
N VAL A 472 -25.21 23.68 8.71
CA VAL A 472 -26.44 22.86 8.72
C VAL A 472 -26.06 21.52 9.35
N PRO A 473 -26.73 21.07 10.43
CA PRO A 473 -26.46 19.79 11.08
C PRO A 473 -26.51 18.61 10.09
N VAL A 474 -25.60 17.65 10.21
CA VAL A 474 -25.45 16.53 9.27
C VAL A 474 -26.75 15.74 9.08
N LEU A 475 -27.55 15.59 10.13
CA LEU A 475 -28.81 14.85 10.06
C LEU A 475 -29.91 15.57 9.26
N GLU A 476 -29.89 16.91 9.22
CA GLU A 476 -30.84 17.77 8.51
C GLU A 476 -30.48 17.96 7.03
N ARG A 477 -29.29 17.55 6.60
CA ARG A 477 -28.84 17.71 5.22
C ARG A 477 -29.59 16.79 4.26
N LYS A 478 -29.67 17.24 3.01
CA LYS A 478 -30.14 16.45 1.87
C LYS A 478 -29.48 15.06 1.88
N ARG A 479 -30.30 14.04 1.66
CA ARG A 479 -29.91 12.64 1.61
C ARG A 479 -29.59 12.22 0.18
N ASN A 480 -28.61 11.33 0.05
CA ASN A 480 -28.35 10.62 -1.20
C ASN A 480 -29.42 9.55 -1.42
N GLU A 481 -29.54 9.10 -2.67
CA GLU A 481 -30.40 7.98 -3.04
C GLU A 481 -29.95 6.68 -2.34
N HIS A 482 -30.92 5.80 -2.06
CA HIS A 482 -30.64 4.49 -1.48
C HIS A 482 -29.81 3.61 -2.42
N PHE A 483 -28.95 2.77 -1.85
CA PHE A 483 -27.95 2.02 -2.63
C PHE A 483 -28.59 1.07 -3.65
N GLU A 484 -29.79 0.56 -3.40
CA GLU A 484 -30.52 -0.32 -4.31
C GLU A 484 -30.95 0.42 -5.58
N VAL A 485 -31.46 1.65 -5.44
CA VAL A 485 -31.84 2.52 -6.56
C VAL A 485 -30.60 2.86 -7.40
N VAL A 486 -29.49 3.19 -6.74
CA VAL A 486 -28.20 3.48 -7.38
C VAL A 486 -27.65 2.26 -8.13
N ASN A 487 -27.69 1.07 -7.51
CA ASN A 487 -27.24 -0.18 -8.12
C ASN A 487 -28.13 -0.60 -9.30
N ALA A 488 -29.46 -0.51 -9.17
CA ALA A 488 -30.42 -0.85 -10.21
C ALA A 488 -30.29 0.09 -11.43
N ARG A 489 -30.18 1.40 -11.22
CA ARG A 489 -29.94 2.39 -12.29
C ARG A 489 -28.62 2.12 -13.02
N TRP A 490 -27.56 1.75 -12.29
CA TRP A 490 -26.29 1.39 -12.94
C TRP A 490 -26.44 0.14 -13.81
N ARG A 491 -27.11 -0.91 -13.30
CA ARG A 491 -27.34 -2.17 -14.00
C ARG A 491 -28.11 -1.96 -15.31
N ALA A 492 -29.22 -1.23 -15.26
CA ALA A 492 -30.05 -0.90 -16.42
C ALA A 492 -29.34 0.03 -17.44
N GLY A 493 -28.38 0.84 -16.99
CA GLY A 493 -27.66 1.81 -17.83
C GLY A 493 -26.25 1.34 -18.23
N LYS A 494 -25.25 1.74 -17.44
CA LYS A 494 -23.83 1.50 -17.77
C LYS A 494 -23.40 0.04 -17.62
N GLY A 495 -24.08 -0.74 -16.78
CA GLY A 495 -23.85 -2.17 -16.58
C GLY A 495 -24.20 -2.97 -17.83
N ALA A 496 -25.44 -2.87 -18.31
CA ALA A 496 -25.90 -3.52 -19.55
C ALA A 496 -24.94 -3.26 -20.73
N ARG A 497 -24.62 -2.00 -21.02
CA ARG A 497 -23.68 -1.61 -22.09
C ARG A 497 -22.26 -2.18 -21.92
N ARG A 498 -21.83 -2.45 -20.69
CA ARG A 498 -20.53 -3.06 -20.41
C ARG A 498 -20.54 -4.55 -20.71
N GLU A 499 -21.60 -5.26 -20.33
CA GLU A 499 -21.77 -6.68 -20.64
C GLU A 499 -21.99 -6.91 -22.14
N GLU A 500 -22.76 -6.06 -22.83
CA GLU A 500 -22.90 -6.07 -24.29
C GLU A 500 -21.52 -5.99 -24.99
N ARG A 501 -20.69 -5.03 -24.59
CA ARG A 501 -19.34 -4.84 -25.15
C ARG A 501 -18.42 -6.02 -24.82
N LYS A 502 -18.55 -6.62 -23.63
CA LYS A 502 -17.78 -7.79 -23.22
C LYS A 502 -18.19 -9.04 -24.00
N GLY A 503 -19.49 -9.22 -24.25
CA GLY A 503 -20.03 -10.28 -25.10
C GLY A 503 -19.48 -10.21 -26.52
N GLN A 504 -19.52 -9.03 -27.14
CA GLN A 504 -18.96 -8.79 -28.47
C GLN A 504 -17.48 -9.16 -28.56
N LEU A 505 -16.67 -8.76 -27.57
CA LEU A 505 -15.24 -9.09 -27.46
C LEU A 505 -14.95 -10.57 -27.16
N SER A 506 -15.96 -11.37 -26.80
CA SER A 506 -15.82 -12.83 -26.60
C SER A 506 -16.34 -13.67 -27.78
N SER A 507 -16.99 -13.02 -28.75
CA SER A 507 -17.54 -13.64 -29.96
C SER A 507 -16.71 -13.37 -31.23
N SER A 508 -15.52 -12.77 -31.06
CA SER A 508 -14.54 -12.43 -32.11
C SER A 508 -13.14 -12.75 -31.62
#